data_AF-A0A100HNC4-F1
#
_entry.id   AF-A0A100HNC4-F1
#
_cell.length_a   1.000
_cell.length_b   1.000
_cell.length_c   1.000
_cell.angle_alpha   90.00
_cell.angle_beta   90.00
_cell.angle_gamma   90.00
#
_symmetry.space_group_name_H-M   'P 1'
#
loop_
_entity.id
_entity.type
_entity.pdbx_description
1 polymer ?
#
loop_
_entity_poly.entity_id
_entity_poly.type
_entity_poly.pdbx_seq_one_letter_code
_entity_poly.pdbx_strand_id
1 'polypeptide(L)'
;MQEPLAESGERQRKPREPERICGAEGKRGAGPCRHPAGFRTDHKGSGRCYLHGGLTPAPTGRYSSVERPRVRELLERFESDPDPLNLLAEVQLLRALLLDFINRFDEQDRMLTRWNMSFEKSFQSDWADWWRTMRADALEREDDLSAELVERMPDPMNYLPSKPLRMADITDVSRLIKEVGAMVDRIRKGQQESTFSMDVINRLWVLMGGHVTDAAMEVIENDDIRSALLTAVESRWGTISLAELASRRAEAGAEAG
;
A
#
# COMPACT_ATOMS: atom_id res chain seq x y z
N MET A 1 63.27 27.05 -52.48
CA MET A 1 62.81 25.69 -52.14
C MET A 1 61.44 25.85 -51.52
N GLN A 2 60.41 25.27 -52.13
CA GLN A 2 59.02 25.35 -51.67
C GLN A 2 58.82 24.32 -50.55
N GLU A 3 58.31 24.75 -49.40
CA GLU A 3 57.85 23.88 -48.31
C GLU A 3 56.50 23.25 -48.68
N PRO A 4 56.28 21.95 -48.43
CA PRO A 4 55.04 21.28 -48.76
C PRO A 4 53.94 21.58 -47.72
N LEU A 5 52.72 21.80 -48.22
CA LEU A 5 51.50 21.97 -47.45
C LEU A 5 51.15 20.66 -46.71
N ALA A 6 50.93 20.77 -45.39
CA ALA A 6 50.50 19.67 -44.55
C ALA A 6 49.06 19.23 -44.89
N GLU A 7 48.92 17.95 -45.24
CA GLU A 7 47.65 17.28 -45.53
C GLU A 7 46.72 17.30 -44.30
N SER A 8 45.53 17.85 -44.49
CA SER A 8 44.45 17.83 -43.49
C SER A 8 43.90 16.41 -43.37
N GLY A 9 44.30 15.70 -42.30
CA GLY A 9 43.77 14.37 -41.98
C GLY A 9 42.26 14.39 -41.77
N GLU A 10 41.52 13.77 -42.69
CA GLU A 10 40.11 13.44 -42.51
C GLU A 10 39.94 12.50 -41.31
N ARG A 11 39.38 13.03 -40.22
CA ARG A 11 38.94 12.21 -39.09
C ARG A 11 37.78 11.34 -39.56
N GLN A 12 38.08 10.08 -39.92
CA GLN A 12 37.07 9.06 -40.18
C GLN A 12 36.14 8.95 -38.96
N ARG A 13 34.89 9.38 -39.13
CA ARG A 13 33.84 9.23 -38.10
C ARG A 13 33.47 7.75 -38.03
N LYS A 14 33.67 7.13 -36.87
CA LYS A 14 33.21 5.76 -36.57
C LYS A 14 31.73 5.59 -36.99
N PRO A 15 31.34 4.46 -37.61
CA PRO A 15 29.93 4.17 -37.92
C PRO A 15 29.11 4.21 -36.62
N ARG A 16 28.07 5.06 -36.57
CA ARG A 16 27.13 5.06 -35.44
C ARG A 16 26.24 3.84 -35.58
N GLU A 17 26.12 3.06 -34.51
CA GLU A 17 25.09 2.02 -34.39
C GLU A 17 23.72 2.64 -34.71
N PRO A 18 22.76 1.89 -35.28
CA PRO A 18 21.45 2.42 -35.62
C PRO A 18 20.76 2.89 -34.34
N GLU A 19 20.85 4.20 -34.08
CA GLU A 19 20.23 4.84 -32.93
C GLU A 19 18.73 4.56 -33.01
N ARG A 20 18.22 3.77 -32.04
CA ARG A 20 16.78 3.54 -31.92
C ARG A 20 16.11 4.92 -31.87
N ILE A 21 15.15 5.17 -32.75
CA ILE A 21 14.40 6.43 -32.78
C ILE A 21 13.30 6.43 -31.72
N CYS A 22 12.93 7.60 -31.22
CA CYS A 22 11.90 7.76 -30.19
C CYS A 22 10.55 7.15 -30.58
N GLY A 23 10.14 7.29 -31.85
CA GLY A 23 8.94 6.64 -32.40
C GLY A 23 7.59 7.13 -31.87
N ALA A 24 7.54 8.01 -30.86
CA ALA A 24 6.30 8.53 -30.30
C ALA A 24 5.53 9.39 -31.32
N GLU A 25 4.20 9.28 -31.36
CA GLU A 25 3.38 10.08 -32.26
C GLU A 25 3.46 11.58 -31.92
N GLY A 26 3.77 12.39 -32.92
CA GLY A 26 3.78 13.84 -32.78
C GLY A 26 2.37 14.41 -32.59
N LYS A 27 2.25 15.47 -31.80
CA LYS A 27 0.98 16.20 -31.66
C LYS A 27 0.56 16.76 -33.02
N ARG A 28 -0.74 16.61 -33.38
CA ARG A 28 -1.36 17.11 -34.63
C ARG A 28 -0.96 16.39 -35.92
N GLY A 29 -0.74 15.08 -35.88
CA GLY A 29 -0.60 14.27 -37.10
C GLY A 29 0.71 14.44 -37.85
N ALA A 30 1.76 14.99 -37.20
CA ALA A 30 3.08 15.19 -37.80
C ALA A 30 3.90 13.89 -38.00
N GLY A 31 3.27 12.73 -37.83
CA GLY A 31 3.93 11.41 -37.89
C GLY A 31 4.77 11.08 -36.64
N PRO A 32 5.47 9.93 -36.65
CA PRO A 32 6.28 9.47 -35.52
C PRO A 32 7.55 10.30 -35.34
N CYS A 33 7.97 10.44 -34.08
CA CYS A 33 9.15 11.22 -33.70
C CYS A 33 10.44 10.63 -34.28
N ARG A 34 11.20 11.48 -34.97
CA ARG A 34 12.47 11.12 -35.62
C ARG A 34 13.71 11.41 -34.78
N HIS A 35 13.55 11.94 -33.56
CA HIS A 35 14.69 12.11 -32.67
C HIS A 35 15.22 10.76 -32.20
N PRO A 36 16.53 10.65 -31.89
CA PRO A 36 17.08 9.50 -31.19
C PRO A 36 16.29 9.23 -29.90
N ALA A 37 16.11 7.96 -29.55
CA ALA A 37 15.54 7.54 -28.29
C ALA A 37 16.38 8.11 -27.13
N GLY A 38 15.71 8.62 -26.11
CA GLY A 38 16.37 9.33 -25.01
C GLY A 38 17.03 10.66 -25.39
N PHE A 39 16.65 11.28 -26.52
CA PHE A 39 17.19 12.60 -26.88
C PHE A 39 16.89 13.62 -25.78
N ARG A 40 17.97 14.20 -25.22
CA ARG A 40 17.99 15.12 -24.06
C ARG A 40 17.43 14.50 -22.75
N THR A 41 17.68 13.22 -22.52
CA THR A 41 17.41 12.53 -21.25
C THR A 41 18.65 11.76 -20.77
N ASP A 42 18.60 11.21 -19.56
CA ASP A 42 19.69 10.42 -18.97
C ASP A 42 19.81 9.00 -19.57
N HIS A 43 18.78 8.54 -20.28
CA HIS A 43 18.69 7.21 -20.91
C HIS A 43 18.86 7.26 -22.44
N LYS A 44 20.05 7.65 -22.92
CA LYS A 44 20.36 7.74 -24.37
C LYS A 44 20.21 6.38 -25.07
N GLY A 45 19.49 6.36 -26.19
CA GLY A 45 19.28 5.17 -27.01
C GLY A 45 18.09 4.29 -26.59
N SER A 46 17.36 4.65 -25.52
CA SER A 46 16.15 3.93 -25.09
C SER A 46 14.99 4.89 -24.81
N GLY A 47 13.75 4.35 -24.80
CA GLY A 47 12.56 5.10 -24.40
C GLY A 47 12.19 6.32 -25.25
N ARG A 48 11.30 7.16 -24.69
CA ARG A 48 10.84 8.40 -25.33
C ARG A 48 11.86 9.52 -25.14
N CYS A 49 11.94 10.44 -26.10
CA CYS A 49 12.77 11.64 -25.98
C CYS A 49 12.15 12.68 -25.04
N TYR A 50 12.93 13.70 -24.68
CA TYR A 50 12.49 14.84 -23.87
C TYR A 50 11.16 15.46 -24.34
N LEU A 51 11.00 15.65 -25.65
CA LEU A 51 9.80 16.25 -26.25
C LEU A 51 8.54 15.37 -26.14
N HIS A 52 8.72 14.07 -25.89
CA HIS A 52 7.63 13.09 -25.78
C HIS A 52 7.54 12.49 -24.38
N GLY A 53 7.90 13.27 -23.35
CA GLY A 53 7.76 12.88 -21.94
C GLY A 53 8.87 11.96 -21.45
N GLY A 54 10.02 11.91 -22.12
CA GLY A 54 11.17 11.12 -21.68
C GLY A 54 11.73 11.56 -20.32
N LEU A 55 11.66 12.86 -19.99
CA LEU A 55 12.05 13.35 -18.65
C LEU A 55 10.92 13.26 -17.62
N THR A 56 9.70 12.91 -18.05
CA THR A 56 8.62 12.65 -17.10
C THR A 56 8.86 11.24 -16.58
N PRO A 57 9.04 11.04 -15.26
CA PRO A 57 9.11 9.71 -14.67
C PRO A 57 7.91 8.93 -15.19
N ALA A 58 8.17 7.88 -15.97
CA ALA A 58 7.09 7.08 -16.49
C ALA A 58 6.39 6.47 -15.27
N PRO A 59 5.08 6.65 -15.08
CA PRO A 59 4.36 6.01 -14.00
C PRO A 59 4.16 4.53 -14.37
N THR A 60 5.24 3.78 -14.55
CA THR A 60 5.20 2.36 -14.88
C THR A 60 5.37 1.57 -13.59
N GLY A 61 4.23 1.41 -12.93
CA GLY A 61 4.07 0.67 -11.68
C GLY A 61 2.89 1.23 -10.89
N ARG A 62 2.10 0.38 -10.24
CA ARG A 62 0.91 0.82 -9.46
C ARG A 62 1.24 1.88 -8.38
N TYR A 63 2.52 1.97 -7.99
CA TYR A 63 3.06 2.89 -6.99
C TYR A 63 4.21 3.77 -7.51
N SER A 64 4.43 3.81 -8.83
CA SER A 64 5.53 4.57 -9.46
C SER A 64 5.43 6.10 -9.26
N SER A 65 4.28 6.61 -8.83
CA SER A 65 4.06 8.01 -8.46
C SER A 65 4.41 8.32 -7.00
N VAL A 66 4.76 7.33 -6.19
CA VAL A 66 5.07 7.53 -4.77
C VAL A 66 6.55 7.88 -4.60
N GLU A 67 6.94 9.06 -5.08
CA GLU A 67 8.28 9.64 -4.89
C GLU A 67 8.44 10.28 -3.50
N ARG A 68 7.99 9.62 -2.44
CA ARG A 68 8.20 10.11 -1.06
C ARG A 68 9.35 9.31 -0.45
N PRO A 69 10.50 9.93 -0.13
CA PRO A 69 11.64 9.25 0.51
C PRO A 69 11.22 8.39 1.70
N ARG A 70 10.29 8.93 2.52
CA ARG A 70 9.70 8.22 3.67
C ARG A 70 8.95 6.94 3.28
N VAL A 71 8.25 6.91 2.15
CA VAL A 71 7.53 5.70 1.72
C VAL A 71 8.51 4.65 1.21
N ARG A 72 9.58 5.06 0.53
CA ARG A 72 10.65 4.14 0.11
C ARG A 72 11.34 3.49 1.31
N GLU A 73 11.70 4.28 2.32
CA GLU A 73 12.27 3.77 3.57
C GLU A 73 11.33 2.78 4.27
N LEU A 74 10.02 3.08 4.29
CA LEU A 74 9.02 2.15 4.84
C LEU A 74 8.90 0.87 4.01
N LEU A 75 8.94 0.95 2.67
CA LEU A 75 8.92 -0.21 1.79
C LEU A 75 10.15 -1.10 2.00
N GLU A 76 11.35 -0.52 2.04
CA GLU A 76 12.59 -1.26 2.33
C GLU A 76 12.52 -1.96 3.70
N ARG A 77 11.92 -1.30 4.69
CA ARG A 77 11.71 -1.89 6.01
C ARG A 77 10.74 -3.06 5.98
N PHE A 78 9.61 -2.94 5.28
CA PHE A 78 8.62 -4.01 5.17
C PHE A 78 9.10 -5.18 4.28
N GLU A 79 9.95 -4.91 3.29
CA GLU A 79 10.58 -5.95 2.46
C GLU A 79 11.54 -6.82 3.29
N SER A 80 12.16 -6.24 4.33
CA SER A 80 13.00 -6.98 5.27
C SER A 80 12.23 -7.76 6.36
N ASP A 81 10.90 -7.68 6.39
CA ASP A 81 10.08 -8.38 7.39
C ASP A 81 10.05 -9.89 7.09
N PRO A 82 10.37 -10.77 8.07
CA PRO A 82 10.28 -12.22 7.87
C PRO A 82 8.86 -12.74 7.63
N ASP A 83 7.83 -11.98 7.98
CA ASP A 83 6.42 -12.34 7.77
C ASP A 83 5.59 -11.11 7.33
N PRO A 84 5.75 -10.63 6.09
CA PRO A 84 5.12 -9.40 5.61
C PRO A 84 3.58 -9.49 5.51
N LEU A 85 3.00 -10.67 5.67
CA LEU A 85 1.55 -10.89 5.69
C LEU A 85 0.96 -10.87 7.10
N ASN A 86 1.80 -10.84 8.13
CA ASN A 86 1.36 -10.75 9.52
C ASN A 86 0.98 -9.32 9.91
N LEU A 87 -0.24 -8.93 9.54
CA LEU A 87 -0.78 -7.61 9.86
C LEU A 87 -1.28 -7.48 11.32
N LEU A 88 -0.93 -8.39 12.23
CA LEU A 88 -1.47 -8.40 13.58
C LEU A 88 -1.10 -7.13 14.34
N ALA A 89 0.14 -6.65 14.19
CA ALA A 89 0.61 -5.43 14.85
C ALA A 89 -0.12 -4.19 14.33
N GLU A 90 -0.35 -4.09 13.03
CA GLU A 90 -1.08 -2.99 12.38
C GLU A 90 -2.55 -2.98 12.80
N VAL A 91 -3.18 -4.16 12.87
CA VAL A 91 -4.57 -4.29 13.35
C VAL A 91 -4.66 -3.89 14.82
N GLN A 92 -3.70 -4.28 15.66
CA GLN A 92 -3.64 -3.86 17.06
C GLN A 92 -3.45 -2.34 17.20
N LEU A 93 -2.53 -1.76 16.41
CA LEU A 93 -2.31 -0.32 16.38
C LEU A 93 -3.57 0.42 15.93
N LEU A 94 -4.21 -0.01 14.84
CA LEU A 94 -5.44 0.60 14.36
C LEU A 94 -6.55 0.52 15.40
N ARG A 95 -6.68 -0.61 16.09
CA ARG A 95 -7.63 -0.77 17.20
C ARG A 95 -7.32 0.21 18.34
N ALA A 96 -6.05 0.37 18.71
CA ALA A 96 -5.64 1.31 19.74
C ALA A 96 -5.93 2.77 19.34
N LEU A 97 -5.62 3.15 18.09
CA LEU A 97 -5.92 4.48 17.55
C LEU A 97 -7.43 4.76 17.52
N LEU A 98 -8.23 3.76 17.14
CA LEU A 98 -9.69 3.88 17.18
C LEU A 98 -10.23 4.06 18.60
N LEU A 99 -9.70 3.30 19.56
CA LEU A 99 -10.08 3.45 20.97
C LEU A 99 -9.67 4.81 21.54
N ASP A 100 -8.45 5.27 21.24
CA ASP A 100 -7.99 6.61 21.63
C ASP A 100 -8.90 7.69 21.03
N PHE A 101 -9.23 7.57 19.74
CA PHE A 101 -10.16 8.49 19.07
C PHE A 101 -11.54 8.51 19.74
N ILE A 102 -12.13 7.34 20.04
CA ILE A 102 -13.42 7.26 20.73
C ILE A 102 -13.35 7.90 22.11
N ASN A 103 -12.30 7.60 22.88
CA ASN A 103 -12.14 8.13 24.24
C ASN A 103 -11.93 9.65 24.26
N ARG A 104 -11.31 10.20 23.21
CA ARG A 104 -11.05 11.64 23.05
C ARG A 104 -12.09 12.34 22.19
N PHE A 105 -13.14 11.64 21.76
CA PHE A 105 -14.12 12.17 20.83
C PHE A 105 -14.79 13.43 21.40
N ASP A 106 -15.20 13.42 22.66
CA ASP A 106 -15.82 14.57 23.32
C ASP A 106 -14.87 15.79 23.41
N GLU A 107 -13.59 15.56 23.63
CA GLU A 107 -12.59 16.62 23.65
C GLU A 107 -12.37 17.21 22.26
N GLN A 108 -12.16 16.35 21.26
CA GLN A 108 -11.95 16.76 19.87
C GLN A 108 -13.18 17.48 19.31
N ASP A 109 -14.37 17.00 19.65
CA ASP A 109 -15.63 17.64 19.30
C ASP A 109 -15.74 19.05 19.87
N ARG A 110 -15.47 19.21 21.17
CA ARG A 110 -15.44 20.53 21.80
C ARG A 110 -14.42 21.45 21.13
N MET A 111 -13.22 20.96 20.81
CA MET A 111 -12.17 21.77 20.16
C MET A 111 -12.57 22.20 18.74
N LEU A 112 -13.11 21.29 17.93
CA LEU A 112 -13.58 21.61 16.58
C LEU A 112 -14.78 22.55 16.61
N THR A 113 -15.69 22.35 17.56
CA THR A 113 -16.83 23.23 17.81
C THR A 113 -16.35 24.64 18.17
N ARG A 114 -15.42 24.77 19.13
CA ARG A 114 -14.80 26.05 19.51
C ARG A 114 -14.07 26.72 18.35
N TRP A 115 -13.30 25.95 17.59
CA TRP A 115 -12.60 26.46 16.41
C TRP A 115 -13.59 26.98 15.37
N ASN A 116 -14.66 26.24 15.07
CA ASN A 116 -15.67 26.69 14.11
C ASN A 116 -16.42 27.94 14.61
N MET A 117 -16.77 27.98 15.89
CA MET A 117 -17.42 29.14 16.52
C MET A 117 -16.55 30.40 16.47
N SER A 118 -15.23 30.26 16.51
CA SER A 118 -14.31 31.40 16.39
C SER A 118 -14.44 32.18 15.07
N PHE A 119 -15.09 31.59 14.06
CA PHE A 119 -15.38 32.25 12.78
C PHE A 119 -16.77 32.90 12.72
N GLU A 120 -17.63 32.70 13.73
CA GLU A 120 -18.93 33.38 13.78
C GLU A 120 -18.77 34.86 14.11
N LYS A 121 -19.42 35.72 13.33
CA LYS A 121 -19.30 37.18 13.48
C LYS A 121 -19.82 37.69 14.83
N SER A 122 -20.89 37.08 15.35
CA SER A 122 -21.44 37.38 16.68
C SER A 122 -20.41 37.09 17.77
N PHE A 123 -19.80 35.90 17.74
CA PHE A 123 -18.74 35.53 18.66
C PHE A 123 -17.53 36.46 18.53
N GLN A 124 -17.07 36.78 17.32
CA GLN A 124 -15.96 37.70 17.11
C GLN A 124 -16.23 39.12 17.64
N SER A 125 -17.46 39.60 17.51
CA SER A 125 -17.88 40.92 18.02
C SER A 125 -17.87 40.94 19.54
N ASP A 126 -18.50 39.97 20.18
CA ASP A 126 -18.57 39.87 21.64
C ASP A 126 -17.20 39.60 22.25
N TRP A 127 -16.39 38.76 21.59
CA TRP A 127 -15.01 38.52 21.97
C TRP A 127 -14.17 39.79 21.92
N ALA A 128 -14.31 40.58 20.84
CA ALA A 128 -13.60 41.84 20.71
C ALA A 128 -14.03 42.86 21.78
N ASP A 129 -15.31 42.88 22.15
CA ASP A 129 -15.83 43.79 23.17
C ASP A 129 -15.41 43.37 24.60
N TRP A 130 -15.46 42.08 24.89
CA TRP A 130 -14.91 41.51 26.12
C TRP A 130 -13.41 41.80 26.24
N TRP A 131 -12.64 41.58 25.17
CA TRP A 131 -11.20 41.85 25.16
C TRP A 131 -10.87 43.33 25.41
N ARG A 132 -11.65 44.24 24.81
CA ARG A 132 -11.51 45.69 25.08
C ARG A 132 -11.75 46.00 26.55
N THR A 133 -12.81 45.44 27.13
CA THR A 133 -13.18 45.64 28.54
C THR A 133 -12.10 45.12 29.48
N MET A 134 -11.65 43.87 29.29
CA MET A 134 -10.60 43.28 30.12
C MET A 134 -9.27 44.04 30.04
N ARG A 135 -8.90 44.51 28.84
CA ARG A 135 -7.67 45.28 28.64
C ARG A 135 -7.74 46.65 29.33
N ALA A 136 -8.91 47.29 29.34
CA ALA A 136 -9.13 48.54 30.06
C ALA A 136 -8.98 48.33 31.57
N ASP A 137 -9.67 47.34 32.13
CA ASP A 137 -9.60 47.01 33.57
C ASP A 137 -8.17 46.67 34.03
N ALA A 138 -7.41 45.94 33.20
CA ALA A 138 -6.04 45.56 33.52
C ALA A 138 -5.06 46.75 33.49
N LEU A 139 -5.25 47.67 32.55
CA LEU A 139 -4.48 48.92 32.52
C LEU A 139 -4.77 49.80 33.73
N GLU A 140 -6.00 49.77 34.25
CA GLU A 140 -6.37 50.50 35.47
C GLU A 140 -5.83 49.86 36.74
N ARG A 141 -5.61 48.54 36.74
CA ARG A 141 -5.13 47.76 37.91
C ARG A 141 -3.62 47.56 37.98
N GLU A 142 -2.88 47.85 36.91
CA GLU A 142 -1.46 47.49 36.76
C GLU A 142 -1.16 45.99 36.97
N ASP A 143 -2.16 45.13 36.78
CA ASP A 143 -2.07 43.69 37.04
C ASP A 143 -1.48 42.91 35.85
N ASP A 144 -0.79 41.79 36.15
CA ASP A 144 -0.27 40.88 35.15
C ASP A 144 -1.38 39.98 34.59
N LEU A 145 -1.71 40.20 33.32
CA LEU A 145 -2.89 39.68 32.62
C LEU A 145 -2.91 38.17 32.35
N SER A 146 -1.96 37.38 32.84
CA SER A 146 -1.71 36.06 32.26
C SER A 146 -2.60 34.93 32.77
N ALA A 147 -2.91 34.87 34.07
CA ALA A 147 -3.64 33.73 34.66
C ALA A 147 -5.15 33.99 34.85
N GLU A 148 -5.52 35.15 35.42
CA GLU A 148 -6.93 35.49 35.71
C GLU A 148 -7.75 35.71 34.43
N LEU A 149 -7.09 36.14 33.35
CA LEU A 149 -7.69 36.37 32.04
C LEU A 149 -8.15 35.07 31.36
N VAL A 150 -7.43 33.97 31.56
CA VAL A 150 -7.80 32.64 31.04
C VAL A 150 -9.05 32.11 31.76
N GLU A 151 -9.20 32.43 33.04
CA GLU A 151 -10.30 31.95 33.88
C GLU A 151 -11.62 32.72 33.65
N ARG A 152 -11.54 34.02 33.28
CA ARG A 152 -12.71 34.89 33.02
C ARG A 152 -13.10 34.98 31.55
N MET A 153 -12.47 34.19 30.69
CA MET A 153 -12.72 34.14 29.27
C MET A 153 -14.15 33.65 28.97
N PRO A 154 -14.94 34.33 28.11
CA PRO A 154 -16.29 33.90 27.77
C PRO A 154 -16.22 32.50 27.18
N ASP A 155 -17.00 31.55 27.71
CA ASP A 155 -17.01 30.21 27.13
C ASP A 155 -17.67 30.27 25.74
N PRO A 156 -16.93 29.99 24.66
CA PRO A 156 -17.50 29.91 23.31
C PRO A 156 -18.70 28.96 23.23
N MET A 157 -18.83 27.98 24.12
CA MET A 157 -19.98 27.07 24.16
C MET A 157 -21.30 27.77 24.52
N ASN A 158 -21.28 28.98 25.09
CA ASN A 158 -22.50 29.76 25.34
C ASN A 158 -23.11 30.35 24.05
N TYR A 159 -22.36 30.30 22.94
CA TYR A 159 -22.74 30.84 21.64
C TYR A 159 -23.24 29.76 20.67
N LEU A 160 -23.64 28.58 21.17
CA LEU A 160 -24.14 27.48 20.34
C LEU A 160 -25.18 27.94 19.31
N PRO A 161 -24.85 27.99 18.01
CA PRO A 161 -25.85 28.22 16.99
C PRO A 161 -26.83 27.03 16.99
N SER A 162 -28.12 27.28 16.75
CA SER A 162 -29.15 26.24 16.64
C SER A 162 -28.98 25.31 15.44
N LYS A 163 -28.00 25.57 14.57
CA LYS A 163 -27.72 24.75 13.39
C LYS A 163 -26.71 23.63 13.72
N PRO A 164 -27.00 22.39 13.31
CA PRO A 164 -26.11 21.27 13.57
C PRO A 164 -24.78 21.46 12.85
N LEU A 165 -23.69 21.41 13.62
CA LEU A 165 -22.34 21.33 13.12
C LEU A 165 -22.18 20.00 12.37
N ARG A 166 -21.72 20.04 11.11
CA ARG A 166 -21.34 18.80 10.40
C ARG A 166 -20.05 18.28 11.02
N MET A 167 -20.19 17.39 11.99
CA MET A 167 -19.07 16.62 12.55
C MET A 167 -18.51 15.63 11.52
N ALA A 168 -17.31 15.12 11.78
CA ALA A 168 -16.76 13.99 11.06
C ALA A 168 -17.80 12.86 11.06
N ASP A 169 -18.24 12.46 9.86
CA ASP A 169 -19.31 11.49 9.71
C ASP A 169 -18.80 10.14 10.24
N ILE A 170 -19.43 9.63 11.30
CA ILE A 170 -19.14 8.31 11.85
C ILE A 170 -19.23 7.21 10.78
N THR A 171 -19.97 7.49 9.70
CA THR A 171 -20.07 6.63 8.52
C THR A 171 -18.72 6.45 7.79
N ASP A 172 -17.84 7.45 7.78
CA ASP A 172 -16.51 7.34 7.17
C ASP A 172 -15.55 6.48 8.01
N VAL A 173 -15.62 6.60 9.35
CA VAL A 173 -14.91 5.68 10.27
C VAL A 173 -15.42 4.25 10.10
N SER A 174 -16.74 4.10 9.96
CA SER A 174 -17.39 2.80 9.70
C SER A 174 -16.90 2.17 8.39
N ARG A 175 -16.67 2.98 7.34
CA ARG A 175 -16.14 2.52 6.05
C ARG A 175 -14.72 1.99 6.20
N LEU A 176 -13.85 2.71 6.92
CA LEU A 176 -12.47 2.27 7.18
C LEU A 176 -12.43 0.95 7.95
N ILE A 177 -13.24 0.80 8.99
CA ILE A 177 -13.36 -0.45 9.76
C ILE A 177 -13.78 -1.61 8.85
N LYS A 178 -14.75 -1.39 7.96
CA LYS A 178 -15.23 -2.40 7.01
C LYS A 178 -14.14 -2.83 6.02
N GLU A 179 -13.36 -1.88 5.49
CA GLU A 179 -12.27 -2.17 4.56
C GLU A 179 -11.15 -2.98 5.21
N VAL A 180 -10.78 -2.63 6.45
CA VAL A 180 -9.77 -3.37 7.22
C VAL A 180 -10.27 -4.77 7.58
N GLY A 181 -11.52 -4.90 8.04
CA GLY A 181 -12.13 -6.20 8.31
C GLY A 181 -12.12 -7.11 7.07
N ALA A 182 -12.51 -6.57 5.90
CA ALA A 182 -12.48 -7.32 4.64
C ALA A 182 -11.05 -7.69 4.18
N MET A 183 -10.03 -6.94 4.58
CA MET A 183 -8.63 -7.29 4.32
C MET A 183 -8.16 -8.43 5.22
N VAL A 184 -8.46 -8.35 6.52
CA VAL A 184 -8.16 -9.41 7.49
C VAL A 184 -8.85 -10.72 7.13
N ASP A 185 -10.13 -10.66 6.75
CA ASP A 185 -10.88 -11.85 6.33
C ASP A 185 -10.28 -12.49 5.07
N ARG A 186 -9.81 -11.68 4.10
CA ARG A 186 -9.11 -12.20 2.92
C ARG A 186 -7.78 -12.85 3.26
N ILE A 187 -7.02 -12.28 4.19
CA ILE A 187 -5.75 -12.86 4.66
C ILE A 187 -6.01 -14.18 5.38
N ARG A 188 -6.98 -14.20 6.30
CA ARG A 188 -7.39 -15.42 7.01
C ARG A 188 -7.92 -16.49 6.08
N LYS A 189 -8.75 -16.11 5.12
CA LYS A 189 -9.27 -17.02 4.09
C LYS A 189 -8.13 -17.54 3.22
N GLY A 190 -7.19 -16.69 2.81
CA GLY A 190 -5.97 -17.12 2.13
C GLY A 190 -5.15 -18.12 2.96
N GLN A 191 -4.99 -17.89 4.26
CA GLN A 191 -4.29 -18.81 5.17
C GLN A 191 -5.06 -20.12 5.40
N GLN A 192 -6.39 -20.08 5.55
CA GLN A 192 -7.24 -21.25 5.78
C GLN A 192 -7.46 -22.09 4.51
N GLU A 193 -7.64 -21.46 3.34
CA GLU A 193 -7.84 -22.15 2.06
C GLU A 193 -6.53 -22.78 1.54
N SER A 194 -5.37 -22.39 2.09
CA SER A 194 -4.06 -22.87 1.61
C SER A 194 -3.53 -24.13 2.30
N THR A 195 -4.05 -24.57 3.45
CA THR A 195 -3.42 -25.69 4.17
C THR A 195 -4.40 -26.54 4.95
N PHE A 196 -4.83 -27.65 4.34
CA PHE A 196 -4.88 -28.88 5.14
C PHE A 196 -3.45 -29.11 5.65
N SER A 197 -3.27 -29.22 6.96
CA SER A 197 -1.96 -29.57 7.49
C SER A 197 -1.50 -30.90 6.87
N MET A 198 -0.19 -31.09 6.73
CA MET A 198 0.36 -32.35 6.23
C MET A 198 -0.12 -33.56 7.06
N ASP A 199 -0.40 -33.34 8.35
CA ASP A 199 -1.03 -34.33 9.24
C ASP A 199 -2.46 -34.70 8.85
N VAL A 200 -3.26 -33.73 8.36
CA VAL A 200 -4.61 -33.99 7.87
C VAL A 200 -4.54 -34.72 6.53
N ILE A 201 -3.63 -34.33 5.64
CA ILE A 201 -3.40 -35.02 4.36
C ILE A 201 -2.96 -36.47 4.60
N ASN A 202 -1.99 -36.70 5.50
CA ASN A 202 -1.52 -38.04 5.88
C ASN A 202 -2.65 -38.89 6.48
N ARG A 203 -3.48 -38.33 7.36
CA ARG A 203 -4.65 -39.05 7.91
C ARG A 203 -5.67 -39.40 6.84
N LEU A 204 -5.95 -38.48 5.93
CA LEU A 204 -6.87 -38.72 4.81
C LEU A 204 -6.33 -39.83 3.90
N TRP A 205 -5.02 -39.84 3.66
CA TRP A 205 -4.32 -40.86 2.89
C TRP A 205 -4.41 -42.25 3.51
N VAL A 206 -4.14 -42.37 4.82
CA VAL A 206 -4.26 -43.65 5.53
C VAL A 206 -5.70 -44.17 5.47
N LEU A 207 -6.69 -43.29 5.68
CA LEU A 207 -8.11 -43.64 5.57
C LEU A 207 -8.49 -44.12 4.17
N MET A 208 -8.08 -43.39 3.13
CA MET A 208 -8.33 -43.78 1.74
C MET A 208 -7.64 -45.11 1.39
N GLY A 209 -6.42 -45.33 1.88
CA GLY A 209 -5.70 -46.59 1.70
C GLY A 209 -6.41 -47.79 2.33
N GLY A 210 -6.91 -47.62 3.56
CA GLY A 210 -7.74 -48.62 4.23
C GLY A 210 -9.00 -48.94 3.43
N HIS A 211 -9.77 -47.93 3.04
CA HIS A 211 -11.02 -48.13 2.28
C HIS A 211 -10.82 -48.80 0.92
N VAL A 212 -9.74 -48.48 0.20
CA VAL A 212 -9.43 -49.16 -1.07
C VAL A 212 -9.05 -50.63 -0.83
N THR A 213 -8.30 -50.90 0.24
CA THR A 213 -7.93 -52.28 0.59
C THR A 213 -9.16 -53.10 0.97
N ASP A 214 -10.03 -52.56 1.82
CA ASP A 214 -11.26 -53.22 2.24
C ASP A 214 -12.19 -53.49 1.04
N ALA A 215 -12.40 -52.49 0.19
CA ALA A 215 -13.23 -52.65 -1.01
C ALA A 215 -12.64 -53.66 -2.00
N ALA A 216 -11.31 -53.70 -2.17
CA ALA A 216 -10.66 -54.68 -3.02
C ALA A 216 -10.82 -56.10 -2.48
N MET A 217 -10.76 -56.28 -1.16
CA MET A 217 -10.97 -57.57 -0.48
C MET A 217 -12.42 -58.04 -0.57
N GLU A 218 -13.39 -57.12 -0.56
CA GLU A 218 -14.81 -57.44 -0.68
C GLU A 218 -15.23 -57.81 -2.11
N VAL A 219 -14.75 -57.05 -3.11
CA VAL A 219 -15.28 -57.13 -4.48
C VAL A 219 -14.47 -58.04 -5.40
N ILE A 220 -13.17 -58.19 -5.16
CA ILE A 220 -12.28 -58.92 -6.08
C ILE A 220 -12.02 -60.32 -5.53
N GLU A 221 -12.76 -61.31 -6.01
CA GLU A 221 -12.61 -62.72 -5.62
C GLU A 221 -11.28 -63.33 -6.06
N ASN A 222 -10.73 -62.89 -7.20
CA ASN A 222 -9.48 -63.41 -7.74
C ASN A 222 -8.26 -62.80 -7.03
N ASP A 223 -7.53 -63.64 -6.30
CA ASP A 223 -6.36 -63.25 -5.49
C ASP A 223 -5.23 -62.60 -6.30
N ASP A 224 -4.97 -63.09 -7.52
CA ASP A 224 -3.90 -62.55 -8.37
C ASP A 224 -4.23 -61.13 -8.84
N ILE A 225 -5.49 -60.91 -9.25
CA ILE A 225 -5.98 -59.60 -9.68
C ILE A 225 -6.00 -58.62 -8.50
N ARG A 226 -6.45 -59.07 -7.33
CA ARG A 226 -6.50 -58.26 -6.11
C ARG A 226 -5.10 -57.85 -5.66
N SER A 227 -4.16 -58.79 -5.63
CA SER A 227 -2.77 -58.53 -5.25
C SER A 227 -2.07 -57.57 -6.22
N ALA A 228 -2.31 -57.73 -7.52
CA ALA A 228 -1.79 -56.82 -8.55
C ALA A 228 -2.33 -55.39 -8.39
N LEU A 229 -3.63 -55.23 -8.10
CA LEU A 229 -4.25 -53.93 -7.85
C LEU A 229 -3.64 -53.25 -6.60
N LEU A 230 -3.57 -53.95 -5.47
CA LEU A 230 -3.04 -53.39 -4.22
C LEU A 230 -1.58 -53.00 -4.37
N THR A 231 -0.77 -53.83 -5.04
CA THR A 231 0.63 -53.51 -5.35
C THR A 231 0.77 -52.27 -6.23
N ALA A 232 -0.09 -52.13 -7.26
CA ALA A 232 -0.07 -50.96 -8.14
C ALA A 232 -0.49 -49.67 -7.41
N VAL A 233 -1.46 -49.78 -6.50
CA VAL A 233 -1.94 -48.69 -5.66
C VAL A 233 -0.87 -48.26 -4.65
N GLU A 234 -0.23 -49.20 -3.96
CA GLU A 234 0.88 -48.94 -3.03
C GLU A 234 2.08 -48.30 -3.76
N SER A 235 2.44 -48.83 -4.93
CA SER A 235 3.50 -48.26 -5.77
C SER A 235 3.21 -46.83 -6.20
N ARG A 236 1.99 -46.57 -6.70
CA ARG A 236 1.58 -45.20 -7.10
C ARG A 236 1.53 -44.24 -5.93
N TRP A 237 1.05 -44.68 -4.78
CA TRP A 237 1.04 -43.86 -3.58
C TRP A 237 2.43 -43.58 -3.03
N GLY A 238 3.33 -44.57 -3.05
CA GLY A 238 4.74 -44.38 -2.68
C GLY A 238 5.47 -43.38 -3.59
N THR A 239 5.09 -43.26 -4.87
CA THR A 239 5.67 -42.28 -5.80
C THR A 239 5.20 -40.85 -5.62
N ILE A 240 4.09 -40.61 -4.90
CA ILE A 240 3.66 -39.23 -4.60
C ILE A 240 4.48 -38.75 -3.40
N SER A 241 5.66 -38.19 -3.67
CA SER A 241 6.47 -37.51 -2.65
C SER A 241 5.77 -36.22 -2.23
N LEU A 242 5.01 -36.29 -1.14
CA LEU A 242 4.32 -35.13 -0.57
C LEU A 242 5.31 -34.04 -0.14
N ALA A 243 6.54 -34.41 0.24
CA ALA A 243 7.62 -33.47 0.55
C ALA A 243 8.10 -32.71 -0.70
N GLU A 244 8.20 -33.37 -1.84
CA GLU A 244 8.60 -32.73 -3.10
C GLU A 244 7.49 -31.83 -3.65
N LEU A 245 6.23 -32.22 -3.51
CA LEU A 245 5.07 -31.36 -3.84
C LEU A 245 4.98 -30.12 -2.95
N ALA A 246 5.29 -30.25 -1.66
CA ALA A 246 5.36 -29.11 -0.74
C ALA A 246 6.53 -28.16 -1.09
N SER A 247 7.71 -28.70 -1.42
CA SER A 247 8.88 -27.91 -1.86
C SER A 247 8.60 -27.13 -3.14
N ARG A 248 8.04 -27.80 -4.17
CA ARG A 248 7.70 -27.17 -5.45
C ARG A 248 6.67 -26.05 -5.31
N ARG A 249 5.76 -26.15 -4.34
CA ARG A 249 4.76 -25.11 -4.08
C ARG A 249 5.38 -23.89 -3.37
N ALA A 250 6.35 -24.13 -2.48
CA ALA A 250 7.14 -23.06 -1.87
C ALA A 250 8.03 -22.34 -2.90
N GLU A 251 8.66 -23.09 -3.81
CA GLU A 251 9.47 -22.54 -4.91
C GLU A 251 8.62 -21.74 -5.90
N ALA A 252 7.47 -22.27 -6.33
CA ALA A 252 6.56 -21.55 -7.23
C ALA A 252 5.94 -20.29 -6.59
N GLY A 253 5.79 -20.28 -5.26
CA GLY A 253 5.39 -19.09 -4.51
C GLY A 253 6.49 -18.02 -4.46
N ALA A 254 7.75 -18.42 -4.48
CA ALA A 254 8.91 -17.52 -4.48
C ALA A 254 9.21 -16.92 -5.87
N GLU A 255 8.90 -17.61 -6.97
CA GLU A 255 9.09 -17.10 -8.34
C GLU A 255 7.96 -16.19 -8.83
N ALA A 256 6.78 -16.22 -8.19
CA ALA A 256 5.61 -15.42 -8.57
C ALA A 256 5.47 -14.10 -7.78
N GLY A 257 6.34 -13.85 -6.80
CA GLY A 257 6.45 -12.61 -6.02
C GLY A 257 7.52 -11.69 -6.56
#